data_AF-A0A7C1JY96-F1
#
_entry.id   AF-A0A7C1JY96-F1
#
_cell.length_a   1.000
_cell.length_b   1.000
_cell.length_c   1.000
_cell.angle_alpha   90.00
_cell.angle_beta   90.00
_cell.angle_gamma   90.00
#
_symmetry.space_group_name_H-M   'P 1'
#
loop_
_entity.id
_entity.type
_entity.pdbx_description
1 polymer ?
#
loop_
_entity_poly.entity_id
_entity_poly.type
_entity_poly.pdbx_seq_one_letter_code
_entity_poly.pdbx_strand_id
1 'polypeptide(L)' 'QPDGPAAKAGLRGTQRDAAGNVIIGDVLVGIDDRRITSMRDLFDVLADYQLGDTVTVRVLRDDEILEFQVTLENIE' A
#
# COMPACT_ATOMS: atom_id res chain seq x y z
N GLN A 1 1.56 9.13 3.53
CA GLN A 1 1.52 10.57 3.22
C GLN A 1 0.66 10.78 1.97
N PRO A 2 -0.07 11.90 1.86
CA PRO A 2 -0.97 12.18 0.73
C PRO A 2 -0.28 12.32 -0.63
N ASP A 3 1.01 12.65 -0.67
CA ASP A 3 1.80 12.77 -1.92
C ASP A 3 2.91 11.70 -2.04
N GLY A 4 2.85 10.66 -1.20
CA GLY A 4 3.83 9.57 -1.24
C GLY A 4 3.61 8.63 -2.44
N PRO A 5 4.57 7.71 -2.69
CA PRO A 5 4.55 6.83 -3.86
C PRO A 5 3.28 5.97 -3.93
N ALA A 6 2.79 5.50 -2.78
CA ALA A 6 1.55 4.73 -2.70
C ALA A 6 0.31 5.56 -3.10
N ALA A 7 0.25 6.83 -2.69
CA ALA A 7 -0.85 7.72 -3.06
C ALA A 7 -0.82 8.08 -4.55
N LYS A 8 0.39 8.34 -5.11
CA LYS A 8 0.59 8.54 -6.55
C LYS A 8 0.17 7.33 -7.38
N ALA A 9 0.40 6.13 -6.85
CA ALA A 9 -0.04 4.87 -7.45
C ALA A 9 -1.56 4.61 -7.31
N GLY A 10 -2.30 5.44 -6.57
CA GLY A 10 -3.75 5.32 -6.41
C GLY A 10 -4.20 4.47 -5.21
N LEU A 11 -3.29 4.14 -4.29
CA LEU A 11 -3.69 3.53 -3.03
C LEU A 11 -4.42 4.53 -2.14
N ARG A 12 -5.42 4.03 -1.41
CA ARG A 12 -6.30 4.80 -0.54
C ARG A 12 -6.03 4.43 0.90
N GLY A 13 -5.59 5.39 1.71
CA GLY A 13 -5.52 5.22 3.15
C GLY A 13 -6.91 5.22 3.78
N THR A 14 -7.01 4.61 4.97
CA THR A 14 -8.21 4.72 5.81
C THR A 14 -8.39 6.17 6.26
N GLN A 15 -9.60 6.71 6.09
CA GLN A 15 -9.93 8.11 6.36
C GLN A 15 -11.16 8.23 7.26
N ARG A 16 -11.43 9.44 7.74
CA ARG A 16 -12.66 9.77 8.45
C ARG A 16 -13.45 10.80 7.66
N ASP A 17 -14.76 10.58 7.53
CA ASP A 17 -15.64 11.58 6.92
C ASP A 17 -15.94 12.75 7.89
N ALA A 18 -16.64 13.77 7.40
CA ALA A 18 -17.02 14.93 8.20
C ALA A 18 -17.96 14.60 9.37
N ALA A 19 -18.64 13.45 9.33
CA ALA A 19 -19.51 12.95 10.40
C ALA A 19 -18.75 12.07 11.42
N GLY A 20 -17.46 11.80 11.20
CA GLY A 20 -16.61 10.99 12.06
C GLY A 20 -16.62 9.49 11.76
N ASN A 21 -17.35 9.03 10.74
CA ASN A 21 -17.36 7.63 10.32
C ASN A 21 -16.01 7.26 9.71
N VAL A 22 -15.56 6.02 9.98
CA VAL A 22 -14.33 5.49 9.40
C VAL A 22 -14.64 4.93 8.01
N ILE A 23 -13.98 5.48 7.00
CA ILE A 23 -13.96 4.95 5.64
C ILE A 23 -12.72 4.07 5.52
N ILE A 24 -12.94 2.75 5.47
CA ILE A 24 -11.86 1.78 5.29
C ILE A 24 -11.27 1.98 3.90
N GLY A 25 -9.95 2.14 3.85
CA GLY A 25 -9.19 2.22 2.61
C GLY A 25 -8.73 0.85 2.16
N ASP A 26 -7.54 0.82 1.59
CA ASP A 26 -6.92 -0.40 1.10
C ASP A 26 -6.34 -1.22 2.24
N VAL A 27 -6.61 -2.53 2.21
CA VAL A 27 -5.93 -3.49 3.07
C VAL A 27 -4.84 -4.19 2.27
N LEU A 28 -3.58 -3.97 2.64
CA LEU A 28 -2.46 -4.64 2.00
C LEU A 28 -2.51 -6.15 2.24
N VAL A 29 -2.47 -6.94 1.17
CA VAL A 29 -2.48 -8.41 1.24
C VAL A 29 -1.25 -9.05 0.59
N GLY A 30 -0.50 -8.31 -0.22
CA GLY A 30 0.68 -8.82 -0.91
C GLY A 30 1.54 -7.73 -1.53
N ILE A 31 2.81 -8.06 -1.75
CA ILE A 31 3.75 -7.28 -2.56
C ILE A 31 4.47 -8.29 -3.48
N ASP A 32 4.39 -8.06 -4.78
CA ASP A 32 4.78 -9.00 -5.84
C ASP A 32 4.23 -10.40 -5.51
N ASP A 33 5.07 -11.43 -5.54
CA ASP A 33 4.71 -12.81 -5.25
C ASP A 33 4.63 -13.12 -3.74
N ARG A 34 4.95 -12.16 -2.86
CA ARG A 34 4.98 -12.36 -1.41
C ARG A 34 3.65 -11.97 -0.78
N ARG A 35 3.10 -12.87 0.03
CA ARG A 35 1.91 -12.61 0.85
C ARG A 35 2.31 -11.81 2.08
N ILE A 36 1.60 -10.72 2.35
CA ILE A 36 1.82 -9.89 3.53
C ILE A 36 0.67 -10.15 4.50
N THR A 37 1.01 -10.59 5.72
CA THR A 37 0.02 -10.84 6.79
C THR A 37 0.29 -10.03 8.04
N SER A 38 1.49 -9.49 8.17
CA SER A 38 1.91 -8.68 9.31
C SER A 38 2.72 -7.47 8.88
N MET A 39 2.81 -6.48 9.77
CA MET A 39 3.72 -5.33 9.56
C MET A 39 5.18 -5.77 9.48
N ARG A 40 5.56 -6.86 10.15
CA ARG A 40 6.93 -7.39 10.05
C ARG A 40 7.22 -7.90 8.64
N ASP A 41 6.30 -8.68 8.09
CA ASP A 41 6.43 -9.20 6.72
C ASP A 41 6.59 -8.03 5.73
N LEU A 42 5.82 -6.96 5.92
CA LEU A 42 5.95 -5.76 5.09
C LEU A 42 7.37 -5.17 5.14
N PHE A 43 7.92 -4.96 6.34
CA PHE A 43 9.27 -4.40 6.47
C PHE A 43 10.35 -5.35 5.95
N ASP A 44 10.20 -6.66 6.18
CA ASP A 44 11.14 -7.66 5.69
C ASP A 44 11.13 -7.71 4.15
N VAL A 45 9.96 -7.61 3.53
CA VAL A 45 9.84 -7.56 2.07
C VAL A 45 10.43 -6.27 1.52
N LEU A 46 10.11 -5.12 2.11
CA LEU A 46 10.64 -3.83 1.66
C LEU A 46 12.16 -3.73 1.82
N ALA A 47 12.76 -4.45 2.78
CA ALA A 47 14.21 -4.48 2.99
C ALA A 47 14.97 -5.15 1.82
N ASP A 48 14.29 -5.98 1.03
CA ASP A 48 14.87 -6.62 -0.16
C ASP A 48 14.91 -5.69 -1.39
N TYR A 49 14.23 -4.53 -1.35
CA TYR A 49 14.14 -3.59 -2.46
C TYR A 49 14.92 -2.29 -2.20
N GLN A 50 15.25 -1.61 -3.30
CA GLN A 50 15.97 -0.35 -3.29
C GLN A 50 15.07 0.81 -3.73
N LEU A 51 15.49 2.03 -3.39
CA LEU A 51 14.87 3.24 -3.92
C LEU A 51 14.97 3.24 -5.46
N GLY A 52 13.87 3.51 -6.14
CA GLY A 52 13.72 3.44 -7.59
C GLY A 52 13.10 2.13 -8.09
N ASP A 53 13.04 1.08 -7.26
CA ASP A 53 12.39 -0.17 -7.64
C ASP A 53 10.88 0.01 -7.76
N THR A 54 10.29 -0.66 -8.75
CA THR A 54 8.82 -0.71 -8.90
C THR A 54 8.32 -2.07 -8.48
N VAL A 55 7.45 -2.09 -7.48
CA VAL A 55 6.85 -3.30 -6.92
C VAL A 55 5.35 -3.32 -7.19
N THR A 56 4.78 -4.50 -7.34
CA THR A 56 3.35 -4.70 -7.53
C THR A 56 2.69 -4.91 -6.18
N VAL A 57 1.95 -3.91 -5.71
CA VAL A 57 1.25 -3.95 -4.43
C VAL A 57 -0.17 -4.48 -4.65
N ARG A 58 -0.52 -5.54 -3.92
CA ARG A 58 -1.84 -6.18 -3.96
C ARG A 58 -2.63 -5.80 -2.72
N VAL A 59 -3.82 -5.26 -2.92
CA VAL A 59 -4.69 -4.79 -1.84
C VAL A 59 -6.10 -5.34 -1.97
N LEU A 60 -6.78 -5.51 -0.85
CA LEU A 60 -8.20 -5.78 -0.77
C LEU A 60 -8.93 -4.44 -0.62
N ARG A 61 -9.84 -4.15 -1.55
CA ARG A 61 -10.72 -2.98 -1.56
C ARG A 61 -12.11 -3.44 -2.00
N ASP A 62 -13.14 -3.14 -1.21
CA ASP A 62 -14.54 -3.48 -1.53
C ASP A 62 -14.74 -4.97 -1.88
N ASP A 63 -14.10 -5.87 -1.11
CA ASP A 63 -14.07 -7.34 -1.32
C ASP A 63 -13.37 -7.83 -2.61
N GLU A 64 -12.74 -6.93 -3.36
CA GLU A 64 -11.96 -7.25 -4.56
C GLU A 64 -10.46 -7.08 -4.33
N ILE A 65 -9.66 -7.93 -4.98
CA ILE A 65 -8.21 -7.78 -5.00
C ILE A 65 -7.81 -6.89 -6.17
N LEU A 66 -7.17 -5.77 -5.86
CA LEU A 66 -6.63 -4.82 -6.81
C LEU A 66 -5.10 -4.83 -6.77
N GLU A 67 -4.48 -4.58 -7.91
CA GLU A 67 -3.03 -4.51 -8.07
C GLU A 67 -2.61 -3.11 -8.50
N PHE A 68 -1.57 -2.59 -7.85
CA PHE A 68 -1.03 -1.26 -8.09
C PHE A 68 0.48 -1.33 -8.24
N GLN A 69 1.03 -0.74 -9.29
CA GLN A 69 2.47 -0.60 -9.41
C GLN A 69 2.92 0.62 -8.63
N VAL A 70 3.82 0.41 -7.67
CA VAL A 70 4.33 1.45 -6.78
C VAL A 70 5.84 1.52 -6.95
N THR A 71 6.34 2.67 -7.40
CA THR A 71 7.78 2.94 -7.41
C THR A 71 8.21 3.44 -6.04
N LEU A 72 9.17 2.75 -5.42
CA LEU A 72 9.71 3.09 -4.11
C LEU A 72 10.54 4.36 -4.24
N GLU A 73 10.12 5.43 -3.56
CA GLU A 73 10.85 6.70 -3.51
C GLU A 73 11.05 7.12 -2.05
N ASN A 74 12.06 7.94 -1.80
CA ASN A 74 12.23 8.51 -0.47
C ASN A 74 11.08 9.47 -0.21
N ILE A 75 10.51 9.36 0.98
CA ILE A 75 9.41 10.20 1.42
C ILE A 75 10.03 11.27 2.32
N GLU A 76 10.16 12.50 1.81
CA GLU A 76 10.60 13.66 2.62
C GLU A 76 9.50 14.17 3.57
#